data_AF-A0A939B4V7-F1
#
_entry.id   AF-A0A939B4V7-F1
#
_cell.length_a   1.000
_cell.length_b   1.000
_cell.length_c   1.000
_cell.angle_alpha   90.00
_cell.angle_beta   90.00
_cell.angle_gamma   90.00
#
_symmetry.space_group_name_H-M   'P 1'
#
loop_
_entity.id
_entity.type
_entity.pdbx_description
1 polymer ?
#
loop_
_entity_poly.entity_id
_entity_poly.type
_entity_poly.pdbx_seq_one_letter_code
_entity_poly.pdbx_strand_id
1 'polypeptide(L)'
;MTFLTSANDRDANSLYMLGLCSRNGYGLAKDSAAALFCLQRAARMHCPEASEELMRPHEEMYMHDVYANAPGYSYTPDSLPDVRPSAVAVDLPAGDYRGFIVTYDWSGKYILDERPFAMTLNGVTGGGLSGMLTVGDESAKFCGTLSRGRLVFTEGGLTMPDRYVRGGKQYYYFGDMALEACGGKVRGRLSLKSRSRKEPGNPMYFELVGNASGTSAGTE
;
A
#
# COMPACT_ATOMS: atom_id res chain seq x y z
N MET A 1 9.68 -18.82 18.85
CA MET A 1 9.97 -19.04 20.28
C MET A 1 10.83 -17.94 20.92
N THR A 2 11.37 -16.96 20.19
CA THR A 2 12.30 -15.94 20.72
C THR A 2 11.66 -14.64 21.25
N PHE A 3 10.39 -14.34 20.91
CA PHE A 3 9.69 -13.13 21.38
C PHE A 3 9.03 -13.27 22.77
N LEU A 4 8.66 -14.48 23.17
CA LEU A 4 7.97 -14.71 24.45
C LEU A 4 8.94 -14.74 25.65
N THR A 5 10.22 -15.04 25.42
CA THR A 5 11.25 -15.13 26.47
C THR A 5 11.83 -13.77 26.87
N SER A 6 12.00 -12.82 25.94
CA SER A 6 12.31 -11.41 26.24
C SER A 6 11.18 -10.71 27.01
N ALA A 7 10.01 -11.36 27.06
CA ALA A 7 8.86 -10.90 27.76
C ALA A 7 8.96 -11.06 29.31
N ASN A 8 10.04 -11.60 29.86
CA ASN A 8 10.27 -11.55 31.31
C ASN A 8 11.17 -10.36 31.74
N ASP A 9 11.91 -9.77 30.80
CA ASP A 9 12.77 -8.59 31.01
C ASP A 9 12.26 -7.34 30.26
N ARG A 10 10.94 -7.27 30.02
CA ARG A 10 10.28 -6.39 29.03
C ARG A 10 10.68 -4.91 29.12
N ASP A 11 11.56 -4.48 28.22
CA ASP A 11 11.70 -3.08 27.84
C ASP A 11 10.39 -2.57 27.19
N ALA A 12 10.27 -1.24 27.09
CA ALA A 12 9.06 -0.59 26.61
C ALA A 12 8.69 -0.98 25.16
N ASN A 13 9.69 -1.22 24.30
CA ASN A 13 9.47 -1.58 22.89
C ASN A 13 8.95 -3.02 22.79
N SER A 14 9.49 -3.94 23.58
CA SER A 14 9.01 -5.32 23.64
C SER A 14 7.54 -5.39 24.09
N LEU A 15 7.15 -4.58 25.08
CA LEU A 15 5.75 -4.45 25.51
C LEU A 15 4.86 -3.83 24.43
N TYR A 16 5.34 -2.78 23.77
CA TYR A 16 4.64 -2.16 22.67
C TYR A 16 4.36 -3.15 21.54
N MET A 17 5.37 -3.88 21.09
CA MET A 17 5.24 -4.89 20.04
C MET A 17 4.27 -6.00 20.42
N LEU A 18 4.34 -6.53 21.65
CA LEU A 18 3.38 -7.53 22.12
C LEU A 18 1.95 -6.97 22.18
N GLY A 19 1.80 -5.71 22.58
CA GLY A 19 0.54 -4.98 22.54
C GLY A 19 -0.04 -4.91 21.13
N LEU A 20 0.77 -4.53 20.14
CA LEU A 20 0.37 -4.51 18.73
C LEU A 20 -0.01 -5.89 18.21
N CYS A 21 0.79 -6.92 18.48
CA CYS A 21 0.50 -8.27 18.03
C CYS A 21 -0.80 -8.79 18.63
N SER A 22 -1.06 -8.53 19.92
CA SER A 22 -2.30 -8.93 20.58
C SER A 22 -3.51 -8.11 20.08
N ARG A 23 -3.33 -6.82 19.77
CA ARG A 23 -4.38 -5.93 19.28
C ARG A 23 -4.85 -6.29 17.87
N ASN A 24 -3.89 -6.61 17.01
CA ASN A 24 -4.14 -6.88 15.59
C ASN A 24 -4.22 -8.39 15.29
N GLY A 25 -3.81 -9.27 16.20
CA GLY A 25 -3.74 -10.72 15.92
C GLY A 25 -2.57 -11.11 15.01
N TYR A 26 -1.47 -10.35 15.03
CA TYR A 26 -0.26 -10.70 14.28
C TYR A 26 0.49 -11.83 14.97
N GLY A 27 0.41 -13.04 14.39
CA GLY A 27 1.10 -14.23 14.92
C GLY A 27 0.59 -14.73 16.28
N LEU A 28 -0.46 -14.09 16.81
CA LEU A 28 -1.13 -14.41 18.08
C LEU A 28 -2.63 -14.31 17.87
N ALA A 29 -3.42 -14.98 18.72
CA ALA A 29 -4.85 -14.70 18.78
C ALA A 29 -5.07 -13.24 19.21
N LYS A 30 -6.06 -12.58 18.62
CA LYS A 30 -6.46 -11.23 19.01
C LYS A 30 -6.98 -11.25 20.45
N ASP A 31 -6.41 -10.41 21.29
CA ASP A 31 -6.79 -10.24 22.69
C ASP A 31 -6.67 -8.76 23.06
N SER A 32 -7.81 -8.07 23.07
CA SER A 32 -7.89 -6.64 23.38
C SER A 32 -7.48 -6.31 24.82
N ALA A 33 -7.70 -7.23 25.76
CA ALA A 33 -7.34 -7.02 27.17
C ALA A 33 -5.82 -7.14 27.35
N ALA A 34 -5.20 -8.17 26.78
CA ALA A 34 -3.75 -8.32 26.78
C ALA A 34 -3.06 -7.17 26.02
N ALA A 35 -3.63 -6.72 24.90
CA ALA A 35 -3.16 -5.57 24.16
C ALA A 35 -3.16 -4.30 25.01
N LEU A 36 -4.30 -3.98 25.64
CA LEU A 36 -4.44 -2.80 26.49
C LEU A 36 -3.44 -2.82 27.65
N PHE A 37 -3.32 -3.96 28.32
CA PHE A 37 -2.37 -4.14 29.43
C PHE A 37 -0.92 -3.87 28.99
N CYS A 38 -0.49 -4.45 27.87
CA CYS A 38 0.88 -4.28 27.37
C CYS A 38 1.15 -2.84 26.91
N LEU A 39 0.23 -2.23 26.16
CA LEU A 39 0.36 -0.86 25.67
C LEU A 39 0.38 0.15 26.81
N GLN A 40 -0.50 0.03 27.80
CA GLN A 40 -0.49 0.91 28.98
C GLN A 40 0.82 0.82 29.77
N ARG A 41 1.40 -0.38 29.86
CA ARG A 41 2.67 -0.57 30.55
C ARG A 41 3.84 0.02 29.75
N ALA A 42 3.86 -0.16 28.43
CA ALA A 42 4.84 0.50 27.56
C ALA A 42 4.74 2.04 27.61
N ALA A 43 3.52 2.59 27.58
CA ALA A 43 3.27 4.02 27.68
C ALA A 43 3.76 4.59 29.03
N ARG A 44 3.54 3.87 30.14
CA ARG A 44 4.09 4.22 31.47
C ARG A 44 5.62 4.22 31.53
N MET A 45 6.27 3.48 30.62
CA MET A 45 7.72 3.48 30.44
C MET A 45 8.18 4.51 29.40
N HIS A 46 7.34 5.51 29.09
CA HIS A 46 7.61 6.60 28.15
C HIS A 46 7.79 6.16 26.70
N CYS A 47 7.20 5.04 26.25
CA CYS A 47 7.11 4.70 24.83
C CYS A 47 6.04 5.58 24.15
N PRO A 48 6.42 6.50 23.25
CA PRO A 48 5.46 7.38 22.57
C PRO A 48 4.53 6.60 21.65
N GLU A 49 5.04 5.60 20.94
CA GLU A 49 4.27 4.79 19.99
C GLU A 49 3.14 4.04 20.69
N ALA A 50 3.39 3.51 21.90
CA ALA A 50 2.35 2.89 22.71
C ALA A 50 1.27 3.88 23.15
N SER A 51 1.68 5.10 23.50
CA SER A 51 0.74 6.17 23.89
C SER A 51 -0.12 6.59 22.71
N GLU A 52 0.47 6.73 21.53
CA GLU A 52 -0.26 7.04 20.29
C GLU A 52 -1.22 5.92 19.90
N GLU A 53 -0.80 4.66 19.98
CA GLU A 53 -1.65 3.50 19.66
C GLU A 53 -2.85 3.38 20.60
N LEU A 54 -2.70 3.72 21.88
CA LEU A 54 -3.82 3.76 22.85
C LEU A 54 -4.88 4.80 22.50
N MET A 55 -4.50 5.89 21.82
CA MET A 55 -5.43 6.94 21.40
C MET A 55 -6.21 6.57 20.14
N ARG A 56 -5.82 5.49 19.45
CA ARG A 56 -6.49 5.08 18.21
C ARG A 56 -7.78 4.31 18.55
N PRO A 57 -8.93 4.71 17.99
CA PRO A 57 -10.21 4.07 18.29
C PRO A 57 -10.26 2.63 17.79
N HIS A 58 -9.56 2.35 16.70
CA HIS A 58 -9.58 1.06 16.02
C HIS A 58 -8.17 0.49 15.85
N GLU A 59 -8.06 -0.83 15.88
CA GLU A 59 -6.90 -1.58 15.43
C GLU A 59 -6.57 -1.30 13.95
N GLU A 60 -5.38 -1.68 13.52
CA GLU A 60 -4.93 -1.44 12.14
C GLU A 60 -5.81 -2.17 11.12
N MET A 61 -6.24 -3.40 11.45
CA MET A 61 -7.03 -4.24 10.55
C MET A 61 -8.52 -3.90 10.51
N TYR A 62 -8.99 -2.89 11.24
CA TYR A 62 -10.42 -2.58 11.33
C TYR A 62 -11.08 -2.34 9.96
N MET A 63 -10.33 -1.75 9.03
CA MET A 63 -10.82 -1.47 7.68
C MET A 63 -11.01 -2.74 6.84
N HIS A 64 -10.42 -3.87 7.22
CA HIS A 64 -10.54 -5.09 6.44
C HIS A 64 -12.00 -5.55 6.33
N ASP A 65 -12.72 -5.61 7.45
CA ASP A 65 -14.12 -6.03 7.44
C ASP A 65 -15.03 -5.01 6.73
N VAL A 66 -14.65 -3.73 6.77
CA VAL A 66 -15.38 -2.63 6.10
C VAL A 66 -15.30 -2.79 4.58
N TYR A 67 -14.12 -3.07 4.04
CA TYR A 67 -13.94 -3.22 2.59
C TYR A 67 -14.40 -4.61 2.10
N ALA A 68 -14.05 -5.68 2.80
CA ALA A 68 -14.37 -7.04 2.35
C ALA A 68 -15.87 -7.35 2.33
N ASN A 69 -16.66 -6.78 3.25
CA ASN A 69 -18.07 -7.15 3.42
C ASN A 69 -19.08 -6.12 2.88
N ALA A 70 -18.62 -4.96 2.39
CA ALA A 70 -19.52 -3.92 1.91
C ALA A 70 -19.77 -4.04 0.39
N PRO A 71 -21.02 -4.07 -0.08
CA PRO A 71 -21.36 -4.22 -1.51
C PRO A 71 -20.68 -3.20 -2.43
N GLY A 72 -20.44 -1.99 -1.91
CA GLY A 72 -19.76 -0.90 -2.63
C GLY A 72 -18.30 -1.19 -3.00
N TYR A 73 -17.68 -2.18 -2.36
CA TYR A 73 -16.27 -2.55 -2.54
C TYR A 73 -16.08 -3.99 -3.04
N SER A 74 -17.15 -4.62 -3.54
CA SER A 74 -17.20 -6.01 -4.00
C SER A 74 -16.19 -6.42 -5.09
N TYR A 75 -15.52 -5.45 -5.71
CA TYR A 75 -14.47 -5.66 -6.71
C TYR A 75 -13.05 -5.60 -6.13
N THR A 76 -12.89 -5.20 -4.86
CA THR A 76 -11.58 -5.23 -4.19
C THR A 76 -11.20 -6.65 -3.77
N PRO A 77 -9.97 -7.11 -4.05
CA PRO A 77 -9.54 -8.41 -3.58
C PRO A 77 -9.39 -8.45 -2.06
N ASP A 78 -9.97 -9.46 -1.42
CA ASP A 78 -9.87 -9.66 0.04
C ASP A 78 -8.42 -9.88 0.53
N SER A 79 -7.53 -10.30 -0.37
CA SER A 79 -6.10 -10.48 -0.11
C SER A 79 -5.27 -10.11 -1.32
N LEU A 80 -3.99 -9.80 -1.09
CA LEU A 80 -3.06 -9.33 -2.10
C LEU A 80 -2.94 -10.35 -3.26
N PRO A 81 -3.35 -9.99 -4.48
CA PRO A 81 -3.25 -10.87 -5.64
C PRO A 81 -1.80 -11.15 -6.05
N ASP A 82 -1.57 -12.36 -6.58
CA ASP A 82 -0.33 -12.65 -7.30
C ASP A 82 -0.35 -11.90 -8.65
N VAL A 83 0.52 -10.91 -8.78
CA VAL A 83 0.74 -10.18 -10.03
C VAL A 83 2.00 -10.73 -10.67
N ARG A 84 1.84 -11.30 -11.86
CA ARG A 84 2.94 -11.82 -12.67
C ARG A 84 3.21 -10.85 -13.81
N PRO A 85 4.30 -10.05 -13.73
CA PRO A 85 4.72 -9.23 -14.85
C PRO A 85 4.86 -10.11 -16.09
N SER A 86 4.12 -9.75 -17.15
CA SER A 86 4.19 -10.54 -18.38
C SER A 86 5.61 -10.46 -18.96
N ALA A 87 6.13 -11.60 -19.41
CA ALA A 87 7.35 -11.64 -20.19
C ALA A 87 7.18 -10.96 -21.57
N VAL A 88 5.93 -10.85 -22.03
CA VAL A 88 5.53 -10.13 -23.24
C VAL A 88 5.45 -8.64 -22.91
N ALA A 89 5.87 -7.79 -23.85
CA ALA A 89 5.77 -6.35 -23.69
C ALA A 89 4.32 -5.97 -23.32
N VAL A 90 4.15 -5.34 -22.15
CA VAL A 90 2.90 -4.69 -21.79
C VAL A 90 2.79 -3.47 -22.69
N ASP A 91 1.90 -3.53 -23.68
CA ASP A 91 1.58 -2.35 -24.49
C ASP A 91 0.75 -1.40 -23.62
N LEU A 92 1.40 -0.34 -23.15
CA LEU A 92 0.85 0.64 -22.23
C LEU A 92 0.82 1.99 -22.96
N PRO A 93 -0.19 2.24 -23.81
CA PRO A 93 -0.23 3.44 -24.64
C PRO A 93 -0.29 4.71 -23.79
N ALA A 94 0.15 5.83 -24.36
CA ALA A 94 -0.06 7.14 -23.77
C ALA A 94 -1.56 7.39 -23.56
N GLY A 95 -1.92 8.03 -22.46
CA GLY A 95 -3.31 8.28 -22.10
C GLY A 95 -3.57 8.29 -20.61
N ASP A 96 -4.85 8.37 -20.29
CA ASP A 96 -5.35 8.43 -18.92
C ASP A 96 -5.90 7.08 -18.47
N TYR A 97 -5.48 6.67 -17.29
CA TYR A 97 -5.86 5.44 -16.63
C TYR A 97 -6.47 5.76 -15.27
N ARG A 98 -7.59 5.13 -14.94
CA ARG A 98 -8.29 5.33 -13.67
C ARG A 98 -8.77 4.01 -13.08
N GLY A 99 -8.84 3.98 -11.76
CA GLY A 99 -9.36 2.86 -11.01
C GLY A 99 -9.06 3.07 -9.52
N PHE A 100 -8.55 2.03 -8.88
CA PHE A 100 -8.34 2.02 -7.44
C PHE A 100 -6.99 1.41 -7.09
N ILE A 101 -6.52 1.72 -5.88
CA ILE A 101 -5.37 1.09 -5.25
C ILE A 101 -5.76 0.68 -3.82
N VAL A 102 -5.42 -0.56 -3.49
CA VAL A 102 -5.64 -1.17 -2.18
C VAL A 102 -4.30 -1.34 -1.48
N THR A 103 -4.22 -0.90 -0.23
CA THR A 103 -3.06 -1.11 0.65
C THR A 103 -3.36 -2.25 1.60
N TYR A 104 -2.44 -3.21 1.70
CA TYR A 104 -2.56 -4.36 2.60
C TYR A 104 -1.59 -4.26 3.76
N ASP A 105 -1.83 -5.06 4.79
CA ASP A 105 -0.84 -5.34 5.82
C ASP A 105 0.38 -6.06 5.23
N TRP A 106 1.45 -6.18 6.02
CA TRP A 106 2.70 -6.80 5.58
C TRP A 106 2.56 -8.26 5.14
N SER A 107 1.54 -8.97 5.61
CA SER A 107 1.25 -10.33 5.16
C SER A 107 0.50 -10.38 3.83
N GLY A 108 -0.09 -9.28 3.39
CA GLY A 108 -0.96 -9.22 2.22
C GLY A 108 -2.35 -9.81 2.46
N LYS A 109 -2.72 -10.09 3.73
CA LYS A 109 -3.98 -10.76 4.07
C LYS A 109 -5.10 -9.78 4.42
N TYR A 110 -4.76 -8.64 5.01
CA TYR A 110 -5.74 -7.70 5.55
C TYR A 110 -5.68 -6.38 4.78
N ILE A 111 -6.86 -5.88 4.40
CA ILE A 111 -7.01 -4.58 3.75
C ILE A 111 -6.90 -3.48 4.79
N LEU A 112 -6.02 -2.51 4.55
CA LEU A 112 -5.83 -1.36 5.42
C LEU A 112 -6.53 -0.11 4.89
N ASP A 113 -6.58 0.04 3.56
CA ASP A 113 -7.07 1.25 2.90
C ASP A 113 -7.35 0.98 1.42
N GLU A 114 -8.37 1.63 0.86
CA GLU A 114 -8.63 1.73 -0.57
C GLU A 114 -8.73 3.20 -0.97
N ARG A 115 -8.09 3.57 -2.09
CA ARG A 115 -8.19 4.92 -2.64
C ARG A 115 -8.42 4.92 -4.14
N PRO A 116 -9.02 5.99 -4.68
CA PRO A 116 -8.93 6.31 -6.09
C PRO A 116 -7.47 6.32 -6.54
N PHE A 117 -7.19 5.69 -7.67
CA PHE A 117 -5.87 5.63 -8.27
C PHE A 117 -5.95 6.05 -9.72
N ALA A 118 -5.06 6.95 -10.13
CA ALA A 118 -4.97 7.39 -11.50
C ALA A 118 -3.53 7.48 -11.96
N MET A 119 -3.33 7.22 -13.26
CA MET A 119 -2.06 7.34 -13.93
C MET A 119 -2.27 8.00 -15.29
N THR A 120 -1.55 9.09 -15.55
CA THR A 120 -1.49 9.72 -16.87
C THR A 120 -0.12 9.44 -17.46
N LEU A 121 -0.09 8.89 -18.68
CA LEU A 121 1.14 8.58 -19.41
C LEU A 121 1.33 9.53 -20.59
N ASN A 122 2.48 10.19 -20.64
CA ASN A 122 2.76 11.20 -21.67
C ASN A 122 3.45 10.63 -22.93
N GLY A 123 3.76 9.33 -22.96
CA GLY A 123 4.37 8.64 -24.09
C GLY A 123 5.61 7.82 -23.72
N VAL A 124 5.89 6.78 -24.51
CA VAL A 124 7.07 5.91 -24.38
C VAL A 124 7.99 6.17 -25.56
N THR A 125 9.11 6.86 -25.35
CA THR A 125 10.16 6.98 -26.36
C THR A 125 11.41 6.26 -25.86
N GLY A 126 11.86 5.23 -26.58
CA GLY A 126 13.11 4.52 -26.25
C GLY A 126 13.09 3.73 -24.93
N GLY A 127 11.92 3.31 -24.45
CA GLY A 127 11.77 2.55 -23.19
C GLY A 127 11.66 3.40 -21.92
N GLY A 128 11.87 4.71 -22.02
CA GLY A 128 11.57 5.68 -20.97
C GLY A 128 10.08 5.99 -20.90
N LEU A 129 9.54 6.03 -19.69
CA LEU A 129 8.17 6.44 -19.37
C LEU A 129 8.18 7.62 -18.43
N SER A 130 7.25 8.53 -18.66
CA SER A 130 6.98 9.63 -17.75
C SER A 130 5.49 9.92 -17.69
N GLY A 131 5.08 10.51 -16.58
CA GLY A 131 3.67 10.73 -16.33
C GLY A 131 3.39 11.37 -15.00
N MET A 132 2.13 11.24 -14.59
CA MET A 132 1.66 11.63 -13.27
C MET A 132 0.94 10.45 -12.64
N LEU A 133 1.24 10.18 -11.37
CA LEU A 133 0.54 9.23 -10.53
C LEU A 133 -0.23 9.99 -9.46
N THR A 134 -1.48 9.60 -9.25
CA THR A 134 -2.38 10.18 -8.26
C THR A 134 -2.95 9.07 -7.37
N VAL A 135 -2.79 9.21 -6.06
CA VAL A 135 -3.33 8.29 -5.03
C VAL A 135 -4.20 9.10 -4.08
N GLY A 136 -5.52 8.92 -4.16
CA GLY A 136 -6.47 9.82 -3.50
C GLY A 136 -6.28 11.26 -4.00
N ASP A 137 -5.97 12.18 -3.10
CA ASP A 137 -5.75 13.60 -3.41
C ASP A 137 -4.28 13.96 -3.66
N GLU A 138 -3.36 13.03 -3.45
CA GLU A 138 -1.91 13.24 -3.59
C GLU A 138 -1.47 12.88 -4.99
N SER A 139 -0.76 13.80 -5.66
CA SER A 139 -0.30 13.62 -7.05
C SER A 139 1.18 13.92 -7.18
N ALA A 140 1.89 13.11 -7.93
CA ALA A 140 3.30 13.30 -8.20
C ALA A 140 3.64 12.95 -9.65
N LYS A 141 4.51 13.76 -10.25
CA LYS A 141 5.16 13.39 -11.51
C LYS A 141 6.12 12.23 -11.25
N PHE A 142 6.29 11.40 -12.26
CA PHE A 142 7.26 10.32 -12.22
C PHE A 142 7.99 10.19 -13.56
N CYS A 143 9.19 9.62 -13.47
CA CYS A 143 9.97 9.14 -14.60
C CYS A 143 10.44 7.72 -14.28
N GLY A 144 10.62 6.89 -15.31
CA GLY A 144 11.12 5.53 -15.13
C GLY A 144 11.37 4.79 -16.43
N THR A 145 11.76 3.53 -16.32
CA THR A 145 12.01 2.64 -17.46
C THR A 145 11.14 1.40 -17.35
N LEU A 146 10.39 1.08 -18.40
CA LEU A 146 9.56 -0.14 -18.47
C LEU A 146 10.30 -1.24 -19.22
N SER A 147 10.41 -2.39 -18.58
CA SER A 147 10.94 -3.60 -19.20
C SER A 147 10.23 -4.82 -18.63
N ARG A 148 9.74 -5.72 -19.51
CA ARG A 148 9.09 -6.99 -19.15
C ARG A 148 7.99 -6.82 -18.08
N GLY A 149 7.10 -5.85 -18.31
CA GLY A 149 5.98 -5.56 -17.40
C GLY A 149 6.41 -4.99 -16.04
N ARG A 150 7.64 -4.50 -15.89
CA ARG A 150 8.08 -3.80 -14.68
C ARG A 150 8.57 -2.40 -15.02
N LEU A 151 7.90 -1.40 -14.47
CA LEU A 151 8.33 -0.01 -14.51
C LEU A 151 9.20 0.26 -13.27
N VAL A 152 10.48 0.55 -13.47
CA VAL A 152 11.38 0.98 -12.40
C VAL A 152 11.44 2.50 -12.42
N PHE A 153 11.05 3.13 -11.30
CA PHE A 153 11.03 4.58 -11.20
C PHE A 153 12.44 5.13 -10.96
N THR A 154 12.80 6.17 -11.71
CA THR A 154 14.02 6.96 -11.48
C THR A 154 13.71 8.23 -10.69
N GLU A 155 12.48 8.74 -10.80
CA GLU A 155 12.00 9.92 -10.11
C GLU A 155 10.53 9.78 -9.70
N GLY A 156 10.16 10.52 -8.66
CA GLY A 156 8.80 10.60 -8.16
C GLY A 156 8.63 10.00 -6.77
N GLY A 157 7.57 10.43 -6.11
CA GLY A 157 7.23 10.04 -4.77
C GLY A 157 6.14 10.94 -4.21
N LEU A 158 5.45 10.46 -3.19
CA LEU A 158 4.26 11.10 -2.64
C LEU A 158 4.21 10.94 -1.12
N THR A 159 3.38 11.75 -0.48
CA THR A 159 3.15 11.67 0.97
C THR A 159 1.91 10.82 1.22
N MET A 160 2.06 9.71 1.95
CA MET A 160 0.93 8.86 2.35
C MET A 160 0.73 8.92 3.85
N PRO A 161 -0.51 8.67 4.33
CA PRO A 161 -0.72 8.30 5.71
C PRO A 161 0.10 7.07 6.10
N ASP A 162 0.72 7.12 7.28
CA ASP A 162 1.47 6.01 7.86
C ASP A 162 1.10 5.93 9.34
N ARG A 163 0.59 4.76 9.76
CA ARG A 163 0.13 4.54 11.13
C ARG A 163 1.26 4.65 12.15
N TYR A 164 2.47 4.26 11.77
CA TYR A 164 3.62 4.12 12.65
C TYR A 164 4.55 5.32 12.61
N VAL A 165 4.17 6.40 11.92
CA VAL A 165 4.92 7.65 11.86
C VAL A 165 4.21 8.73 12.65
N ARG A 166 4.97 9.40 13.51
CA ARG A 166 4.50 10.55 14.28
C ARG A 166 3.97 11.64 13.35
N GLY A 167 2.75 12.11 13.61
CA GLY A 167 2.05 13.05 12.72
C GLY A 167 1.24 12.37 11.59
N GLY A 168 1.31 11.04 11.51
CA GLY A 168 0.40 10.21 10.72
C GLY A 168 0.64 10.24 9.22
N LYS A 169 1.73 10.85 8.74
CA LYS A 169 2.07 10.95 7.30
C LYS A 169 3.58 10.81 7.08
N GLN A 170 3.95 10.19 5.96
CA GLN A 170 5.33 9.95 5.56
C GLN A 170 5.51 10.13 4.05
N TYR A 171 6.64 10.69 3.65
CA TYR A 171 7.03 10.75 2.24
C TYR A 171 7.66 9.42 1.79
N TYR A 172 7.21 8.90 0.65
CA TYR A 172 7.74 7.72 0.01
C TYR A 172 8.25 8.05 -1.39
N TYR A 173 9.39 7.47 -1.75
CA TYR A 173 9.82 7.39 -3.13
C TYR A 173 9.05 6.27 -3.84
N PHE A 174 8.75 6.46 -5.12
CA PHE A 174 8.32 5.35 -5.97
C PHE A 174 9.48 4.38 -6.17
N GLY A 175 9.25 3.10 -5.91
CA GLY A 175 10.25 2.04 -6.07
C GLY A 175 10.17 1.40 -7.45
N ASP A 176 9.18 0.54 -7.62
CA ASP A 176 8.86 -0.11 -8.89
C ASP A 176 7.36 -0.38 -8.98
N MET A 177 6.89 -0.60 -10.20
CA MET A 177 5.51 -0.97 -10.49
C MET A 177 5.51 -2.21 -11.38
N ALA A 178 4.99 -3.30 -10.85
CA ALA A 178 4.72 -4.53 -11.59
C ALA A 178 3.37 -4.40 -12.29
N LEU A 179 3.33 -4.70 -13.59
CA LEU A 179 2.19 -4.49 -14.48
C LEU A 179 1.83 -5.81 -15.17
N GLU A 180 0.54 -6.11 -15.17
CA GLU A 180 -0.06 -7.21 -15.90
C GLU A 180 -1.27 -6.67 -16.69
N ALA A 181 -1.22 -6.81 -18.01
CA ALA A 181 -2.34 -6.47 -18.88
C ALA A 181 -3.36 -7.62 -18.90
N CYS A 182 -4.64 -7.29 -18.71
CA CYS A 182 -5.73 -8.25 -18.71
C CYS A 182 -6.98 -7.64 -19.37
N GLY A 183 -7.27 -8.00 -20.63
CA GLY A 183 -8.55 -7.69 -21.27
C GLY A 183 -8.98 -6.22 -21.27
N GLY A 184 -8.05 -5.30 -21.57
CA GLY A 184 -8.31 -3.84 -21.57
C GLY A 184 -8.12 -3.15 -20.21
N LYS A 185 -7.77 -3.91 -19.17
CA LYS A 185 -7.34 -3.40 -17.87
C LYS A 185 -5.85 -3.62 -17.67
N VAL A 186 -5.27 -2.81 -16.80
CA VAL A 186 -3.92 -2.96 -16.29
C VAL A 186 -4.03 -3.12 -14.78
N ARG A 187 -3.60 -4.27 -14.27
CA ARG A 187 -3.49 -4.50 -12.84
C ARG A 187 -2.05 -4.62 -12.44
N GLY A 188 -1.76 -4.41 -11.16
CA GLY A 188 -0.37 -4.37 -10.76
C GLY A 188 -0.11 -4.25 -9.29
N ARG A 189 1.18 -4.19 -8.96
CA ARG A 189 1.68 -3.84 -7.62
C ARG A 189 2.51 -2.59 -7.70
N LEU A 190 2.30 -1.69 -6.74
CA LEU A 190 3.12 -0.50 -6.56
C LEU A 190 4.00 -0.67 -5.32
N SER A 191 5.31 -0.60 -5.50
CA SER A 191 6.28 -0.60 -4.41
C SER A 191 6.64 0.83 -4.03
N LEU A 192 6.53 1.15 -2.76
CA LEU A 192 6.97 2.42 -2.18
C LEU A 192 8.20 2.21 -1.29
N LYS A 193 9.04 3.24 -1.12
CA LYS A 193 10.20 3.22 -0.22
C LYS A 193 10.19 4.42 0.71
N SER A 194 10.13 4.17 2.02
CA SER A 194 10.08 5.23 3.02
C SER A 194 11.38 6.03 3.04
N ARG A 195 11.28 7.36 2.95
CA ARG A 195 12.45 8.26 3.00
C ARG A 195 13.13 8.25 4.36
N SER A 196 12.37 8.22 5.45
CA SER A 196 12.90 8.33 6.81
C SER A 196 13.43 6.99 7.31
N ARG A 197 12.69 5.90 7.09
CA ARG A 197 13.00 4.58 7.65
C ARG A 197 13.88 3.72 6.75
N LYS A 198 13.99 4.07 5.46
CA LYS A 198 14.66 3.24 4.44
C LYS A 198 14.07 1.81 4.33
N GLU A 199 12.82 1.66 4.77
CA GLU A 199 12.05 0.42 4.70
C GLU A 199 11.12 0.47 3.48
N PRO A 200 10.69 -0.70 2.96
CA PRO A 200 9.59 -0.73 2.00
C PRO A 200 8.31 -0.12 2.61
N GLY A 201 7.40 0.33 1.75
CA GLY A 201 6.02 0.59 2.15
C GLY A 201 5.22 -0.70 2.21
N ASN A 202 4.01 -0.61 2.77
CA ASN A 202 3.03 -1.68 2.75
C ASN A 202 2.79 -2.21 1.32
N PRO A 203 2.49 -3.51 1.15
CA PRO A 203 2.11 -4.04 -0.15
C PRO A 203 0.88 -3.32 -0.71
N MET A 204 0.94 -2.92 -1.99
CA MET A 204 -0.18 -2.27 -2.67
C MET A 204 -0.54 -3.00 -3.96
N TYR A 205 -1.83 -3.14 -4.22
CA TYR A 205 -2.39 -3.66 -5.47
C TYR A 205 -3.26 -2.61 -6.13
N PHE A 206 -3.25 -2.52 -7.45
CA PHE A 206 -4.15 -1.64 -8.18
C PHE A 206 -4.78 -2.34 -9.38
N GLU A 207 -5.94 -1.81 -9.79
CA GLU A 207 -6.50 -2.01 -11.12
C GLU A 207 -6.79 -0.67 -11.76
N LEU A 208 -6.46 -0.57 -13.04
CA LEU A 208 -6.63 0.61 -13.86
C LEU A 208 -7.29 0.23 -15.18
N VAL A 209 -8.22 1.07 -15.62
CA VAL A 209 -8.82 1.01 -16.96
C VAL A 209 -8.30 2.22 -17.73
N GLY A 210 -7.73 1.96 -18.91
CA GLY A 210 -7.32 3.03 -19.82
C GLY A 210 -8.51 3.54 -20.63
N ASN A 211 -8.60 4.84 -20.82
CA ASN A 211 -9.43 5.37 -21.90
C ASN A 211 -8.70 5.08 -23.21
N ALA A 212 -9.15 4.09 -23.98
CA ALA A 212 -8.70 3.96 -25.36
C ALA A 212 -9.00 5.31 -26.04
N SER A 213 -7.96 6.03 -26.45
CA SER A 213 -8.11 7.16 -27.37
C SER A 213 -8.68 6.59 -28.66
N GLY A 214 -10.01 6.65 -28.78
CA GLY A 214 -10.73 6.26 -29.98
C GLY A 214 -10.13 6.99 -31.17
N THR A 215 -9.40 6.26 -32.00
CA THR A 215 -8.96 6.76 -33.28
C THR A 215 -10.17 6.67 -34.22
N SER A 216 -10.71 7.84 -34.57
CA SER A 216 -11.54 8.14 -35.75
C SER A 216 -12.50 7.05 -36.26
N ALA A 217 -13.80 7.24 -36.01
CA ALA A 217 -14.80 6.91 -37.02
C ALA A 217 -15.01 8.18 -37.87
N GLY A 218 -14.15 8.35 -38.88
CA GLY A 218 -14.42 9.20 -40.03
C GLY A 218 -14.84 8.32 -41.19
N THR A 219 -15.91 8.74 -41.89
CA THR A 219 -16.47 8.25 -43.17
C THR A 219 -17.01 6.81 -43.13
N GLU A 220 -18.26 6.53 -43.52
CA GLU A 220 -19.09 7.10 -44.60
C GLU A 220 -20.49 7.56 -44.15
#